data_AF-A0A368UZA3-F1
#
_entry.id   AF-A0A368UZA3-F1
#
_cell.length_a   1.000
_cell.length_b   1.000
_cell.length_c   1.000
_cell.angle_alpha   90.00
_cell.angle_beta   90.00
_cell.angle_gamma   90.00
#
_symmetry.space_group_name_H-M   'P 1'
#
loop_
_entity.id
_entity.type
_entity.pdbx_description
1 polymer ?
#
loop_
_entity_poly.entity_id
_entity_poly.type
_entity_poly.pdbx_seq_one_letter_code
_entity_poly.pdbx_strand_id
1 'polypeptide(L)'
;MATPYNMAFACLTCCKSFKREFDLAEECPMTLKCPECGGSAYNFGRHFKPPKKSNKKQWDKIRFLFEHGFRFQKIRVGSGHHDTVPYPETLEEAKEFVVTYKDYAIHSG
;
A
#
# COMPACT_ATOMS: atom_id res chain seq x y z
N MET A 1 15.96 -22.87 -4.91
CA MET A 1 15.96 -22.00 -3.73
C MET A 1 15.00 -20.86 -4.02
N ALA A 2 13.90 -20.79 -3.29
CA ALA A 2 13.01 -19.64 -3.42
C ALA A 2 13.67 -18.42 -2.77
N THR A 3 13.55 -17.26 -3.41
CA THR A 3 14.13 -16.02 -2.89
C THR A 3 13.13 -15.44 -1.89
N PRO A 4 13.50 -15.27 -0.61
CA PRO A 4 12.59 -14.69 0.37
C PRO A 4 12.34 -13.22 0.05
N TYR A 5 11.06 -12.81 0.06
CA TYR A 5 10.66 -11.43 -0.15
C TYR A 5 9.92 -10.87 1.05
N ASN A 6 10.40 -9.72 1.51
CA ASN A 6 9.78 -8.99 2.61
C ASN A 6 8.67 -8.07 2.09
N MET A 7 7.44 -8.38 2.47
CA MET A 7 6.25 -7.57 2.15
C MET A 7 5.81 -6.79 3.38
N ALA A 8 5.45 -5.52 3.18
CA ALA A 8 4.93 -4.68 4.23
C ALA A 8 3.40 -4.79 4.30
N PHE A 9 2.91 -5.05 5.50
CA PHE A 9 1.49 -5.04 5.82
C PHE A 9 1.21 -3.89 6.77
N ALA A 10 0.04 -3.26 6.63
CA ALA A 10 -0.39 -2.23 7.55
C ALA A 10 -1.85 -2.40 7.95
N CYS A 11 -2.09 -2.34 9.25
CA CYS A 11 -3.42 -2.22 9.81
C CYS A 11 -3.79 -0.74 9.87
N LEU A 12 -4.81 -0.40 9.09
CA LEU A 12 -5.30 0.97 9.01
C LEU A 12 -6.13 1.36 10.24
N THR A 13 -6.63 0.40 11.03
CA THR A 13 -7.37 0.68 12.27
C THR A 13 -6.44 1.15 13.38
N CYS A 14 -5.40 0.38 13.70
CA CYS A 14 -4.46 0.71 14.79
C CYS A 14 -3.21 1.49 14.31
N CYS A 15 -3.11 1.81 13.02
CA CYS A 15 -1.98 2.55 12.43
C CYS A 15 -0.63 1.84 12.67
N LYS A 16 -0.62 0.50 12.59
CA LYS A 16 0.57 -0.33 12.79
C LYS A 16 0.95 -1.00 11.48
N SER A 17 2.24 -0.94 11.17
CA SER A 17 2.85 -1.68 10.08
C SER A 17 3.80 -2.76 10.59
N PHE A 18 3.92 -3.84 9.84
CA PHE A 18 4.88 -4.91 10.08
C PHE A 18 5.30 -5.54 8.77
N LYS A 19 6.49 -6.16 8.74
CA LYS A 19 6.97 -6.90 7.58
C LYS A 19 6.74 -8.39 7.81
N ARG A 20 6.46 -9.10 6.73
CA ARG A 20 6.41 -10.56 6.68
C ARG A 20 7.22 -11.04 5.49
N GLU A 21 7.97 -12.11 5.72
CA GLU A 21 8.69 -12.79 4.68
C GLU A 21 7.76 -13.80 4.01
N PHE A 22 7.80 -13.83 2.68
CA PHE A 22 7.08 -14.79 1.86
C PHE A 22 8.02 -15.36 0.82
N ASP A 23 7.83 -16.62 0.49
CA ASP A 23 8.47 -17.25 -0.64
C ASP A 23 7.77 -16.85 -1.94
N LEU A 24 8.54 -16.44 -2.95
CA LEU A 24 7.98 -16.05 -4.26
C LEU A 24 7.22 -17.17 -4.98
N ALA A 25 7.47 -18.42 -4.61
CA ALA A 25 6.76 -19.57 -5.16
C ALA A 25 5.32 -19.68 -4.62
N GLU A 26 5.01 -18.98 -3.53
CA GLU A 26 3.70 -18.97 -2.90
C GLU A 26 2.98 -17.65 -3.18
N GLU A 27 1.65 -17.72 -3.29
CA GLU A 27 0.83 -16.52 -3.45
C GLU A 27 0.91 -15.67 -2.18
N CYS A 28 1.40 -14.44 -2.32
CA CYS A 28 1.49 -13.52 -1.19
C CYS A 28 0.08 -13.01 -0.84
N PRO A 29 -0.41 -13.19 0.39
CA PRO A 29 -1.76 -12.81 0.76
C PRO A 29 -1.95 -11.30 0.67
N MET A 30 -3.15 -10.88 0.24
CA MET A 30 -3.52 -9.47 0.14
C MET A 30 -3.91 -8.86 1.50
N THR A 31 -4.29 -9.71 2.46
CA THR A 31 -4.72 -9.31 3.81
C THR A 31 -4.25 -10.35 4.83
N LEU A 32 -3.91 -9.89 6.04
CA LEU A 32 -3.53 -10.71 7.20
C LEU A 32 -4.23 -10.19 8.45
N LYS A 33 -4.22 -10.98 9.53
CA LYS A 33 -4.62 -10.52 10.85
C LYS A 33 -3.54 -9.63 11.45
N CYS A 34 -3.94 -8.47 11.97
CA CYS A 34 -3.07 -7.54 12.68
C CYS A 34 -2.61 -8.19 14.00
N PRO A 35 -1.29 -8.28 14.25
CA PRO A 35 -0.78 -8.86 15.49
C PRO A 35 -0.99 -7.96 16.72
N GLU A 36 -1.34 -6.68 16.54
CA GLU A 36 -1.57 -5.75 17.64
C GLU A 36 -3.04 -5.74 18.10
N CYS A 37 -3.97 -5.49 17.18
CA CYS A 37 -5.38 -5.30 17.52
C CYS A 37 -6.30 -6.44 17.04
N GLY A 38 -5.76 -7.43 16.32
CA GLY A 38 -6.56 -8.53 15.76
C GLY A 38 -7.44 -8.18 14.55
N GLY A 39 -7.49 -6.92 14.13
CA GLY A 39 -8.21 -6.48 12.93
C GLY A 39 -7.49 -6.80 11.62
N SER A 40 -7.99 -6.30 10.49
CA SER A 40 -7.38 -6.54 9.18
C SER A 40 -6.13 -5.67 8.94
N ALA A 41 -5.06 -6.29 8.44
CA ALA A 41 -3.86 -5.64 7.95
C ALA A 41 -3.67 -5.95 6.46
N TYR A 42 -3.50 -4.93 5.65
CA TYR A 42 -3.49 -5.07 4.18
C TYR A 42 -2.07 -5.06 3.66
N ASN A 43 -1.83 -5.79 2.57
CA ASN A 43 -0.55 -5.81 1.87
C ASN A 43 -0.36 -4.51 1.06
N PHE A 44 0.72 -3.79 1.36
CA PHE A 44 1.14 -2.57 0.66
C PHE A 44 2.43 -2.78 -0.16
N GLY A 45 2.91 -4.03 -0.24
CA GLY A 45 4.09 -4.40 -0.99
C GLY A 45 5.42 -3.99 -0.34
N ARG A 46 6.51 -4.34 -1.01
CA ARG A 46 7.88 -4.23 -0.45
C ARG A 46 8.41 -2.80 -0.31
N HIS A 47 7.88 -1.86 -1.11
CA HIS A 47 8.38 -0.48 -1.16
C HIS A 47 7.63 0.48 -0.25
N PHE A 48 6.57 0.00 0.41
CA PHE A 48 5.78 0.82 1.31
C PHE A 48 6.59 1.24 2.54
N LYS A 49 6.63 2.55 2.75
CA LYS A 49 7.28 3.19 3.90
C LYS A 49 6.21 3.70 4.86
N PRO A 50 5.91 2.96 5.94
CA PRO A 50 4.87 3.37 6.86
C PRO A 50 5.28 4.62 7.65
N PRO A 51 4.35 5.57 7.87
CA PRO A 51 4.59 6.71 8.73
C PRO A 51 4.58 6.28 10.21
N LYS A 52 5.01 7.19 11.10
CA LYS A 52 4.89 6.98 12.55
C LYS A 52 3.43 6.72 12.94
N LYS A 53 3.17 5.80 13.89
CA LYS A 53 1.82 5.46 14.40
C LYS A 53 1.02 6.69 14.88
N SER A 54 1.72 7.69 15.45
CA SER A 54 1.12 8.95 15.93
C SER A 54 0.76 9.94 14.82
N ASN A 55 1.28 9.78 13.60
CA ASN A 55 1.02 10.72 12.50
C ASN A 55 -0.33 10.40 11.81
N LYS A 56 -1.43 10.78 12.47
CA LYS A 56 -2.79 10.48 12.00
C LYS A 56 -3.07 11.03 10.60
N LYS A 57 -2.61 12.25 10.29
CA LYS A 57 -2.76 12.86 8.96
C LYS A 57 -2.21 11.97 7.84
N GLN A 58 -1.02 11.39 8.03
CA GLN A 58 -0.43 10.49 7.03
C GLN A 58 -1.17 9.15 6.96
N TRP A 59 -1.68 8.64 8.09
CA TRP A 59 -2.51 7.43 8.09
C TRP A 59 -3.86 7.64 7.42
N ASP A 60 -4.48 8.81 7.55
CA ASP A 60 -5.72 9.16 6.85
C ASP A 60 -5.50 9.24 5.34
N LYS A 61 -4.38 9.79 4.87
CA LYS A 61 -3.99 9.72 3.45
C LYS A 61 -3.87 8.27 2.96
N ILE A 62 -3.19 7.42 3.73
CA ILE A 62 -3.00 6.00 3.36
C ILE A 62 -4.34 5.28 3.30
N ARG A 63 -5.25 5.53 4.26
CA ARG A 63 -6.62 4.99 4.24
C ARG A 63 -7.36 5.41 2.98
N PHE A 64 -7.37 6.71 2.71
CA PHE A 64 -8.03 7.26 1.54
C PHE A 64 -7.51 6.63 0.24
N LEU A 65 -6.19 6.58 0.05
CA LEU A 65 -5.59 5.92 -1.11
C LEU A 65 -5.97 4.44 -1.21
N PHE A 66 -5.94 3.73 -0.08
CA PHE A 66 -6.30 2.31 -0.03
C PHE A 66 -7.77 2.06 -0.41
N GLU A 67 -8.70 2.87 0.10
CA GLU A 67 -10.13 2.80 -0.23
C GLU A 67 -10.38 3.04 -1.72
N HIS A 68 -9.51 3.82 -2.37
CA HIS A 68 -9.52 4.05 -3.81
C HIS A 68 -8.66 3.05 -4.61
N GLY A 69 -8.25 1.92 -4.02
CA GLY A 69 -7.53 0.85 -4.72
C GLY A 69 -6.03 1.08 -4.89
N PHE A 70 -5.45 2.09 -4.24
CA PHE A 70 -4.02 2.35 -4.27
C PHE A 70 -3.32 1.77 -3.05
N ARG A 71 -2.46 0.80 -3.31
CA ARG A 71 -1.69 0.05 -2.30
C ARG A 71 -0.20 0.38 -2.38
N PHE A 72 0.17 1.57 -2.87
CA PHE A 72 1.57 1.98 -3.10
C PHE A 72 2.31 1.11 -4.13
N GLN A 73 1.55 0.53 -5.07
CA GLN A 73 2.09 -0.12 -6.26
C GLN A 73 2.80 0.89 -7.16
N LYS A 74 3.79 0.44 -7.94
CA LYS A 74 4.43 1.30 -8.94
C LYS A 74 3.45 1.60 -10.07
N ILE A 75 3.10 2.87 -10.21
CA ILE A 75 2.32 3.38 -11.36
C ILE A 75 3.32 3.80 -12.42
N ARG A 76 3.25 3.16 -13.60
CA ARG A 76 4.12 3.47 -14.73
C ARG A 76 3.31 4.06 -15.87
N VAL A 77 3.70 5.25 -16.29
CA VAL A 77 3.04 6.03 -17.35
C VAL A 77 4.00 6.24 -18.53
N GLY A 78 3.50 6.81 -19.62
CA GLY A 78 4.29 7.15 -20.80
C GLY A 78 4.54 5.97 -21.75
N SER A 79 5.05 6.28 -22.94
CA SER A 79 5.43 5.28 -23.95
C SER A 79 6.56 4.40 -23.41
N GLY A 80 6.30 3.10 -23.28
CA GLY A 80 7.28 2.13 -22.80
C GLY A 80 7.38 2.00 -21.27
N HIS A 81 6.51 2.65 -20.48
CA HIS A 81 6.49 2.54 -19.02
C HIS A 81 7.79 2.99 -18.31
N HIS A 82 8.51 3.96 -18.88
CA HIS A 82 9.76 4.47 -18.29
C HIS A 82 9.49 5.40 -17.09
N ASP A 83 8.40 6.15 -17.12
CA ASP A 83 8.08 7.14 -16.09
C ASP A 83 7.33 6.49 -14.93
N THR A 84 7.78 6.73 -13.70
CA THR A 84 7.08 6.29 -12.48
C THR A 84 6.45 7.48 -11.77
N VAL A 85 5.17 7.37 -11.46
CA VAL A 85 4.43 8.43 -10.77
C VAL A 85 4.69 8.33 -9.25
N PRO A 86 5.15 9.42 -8.60
CA PRO A 86 5.28 9.46 -7.15
C PRO A 86 3.90 9.53 -6.49
N TYR A 87 3.80 8.93 -5.30
CA TYR A 87 2.58 9.04 -4.48
C TYR A 87 2.50 10.41 -3.79
N PRO A 88 1.29 10.92 -3.56
CA PRO A 88 1.06 12.24 -2.96
C PRO A 88 1.59 12.29 -1.53
N GLU A 89 2.02 13.47 -1.09
CA GLU A 89 2.56 13.68 0.25
C GLU A 89 1.46 14.00 1.26
N THR A 90 0.42 14.70 0.84
CA THR A 90 -0.72 15.13 1.65
C THR A 90 -2.03 14.44 1.29
N LEU A 91 -3.04 14.57 2.16
CA LEU A 91 -4.39 14.06 1.91
C LEU A 91 -5.11 14.85 0.80
N GLU A 92 -4.81 16.13 0.65
CA GLU A 92 -5.43 16.98 -0.38
C GLU A 92 -4.98 16.55 -1.77
N GLU A 93 -3.67 16.43 -1.98
CA GLU A 93 -3.10 15.89 -3.22
C GLU A 93 -3.59 14.47 -3.50
N ALA A 94 -3.85 13.67 -2.45
CA ALA A 94 -4.40 12.33 -2.62
C ALA A 94 -5.78 12.32 -3.27
N LYS A 95 -6.63 13.32 -2.99
CA LYS A 95 -7.96 13.44 -3.62
C LYS A 95 -7.85 13.67 -5.13
N GLU A 96 -6.89 14.50 -5.55
CA GLU A 96 -6.63 14.74 -6.98
C GLU A 96 -5.96 13.54 -7.64
N PHE A 97 -5.04 12.88 -6.92
CA PHE A 97 -4.31 11.72 -7.37
C PHE A 97 -5.24 10.55 -7.73
N VAL A 98 -6.20 10.22 -6.86
CA VAL A 98 -7.11 9.07 -7.10
C VAL A 98 -8.01 9.29 -8.31
N VAL A 99 -8.32 10.54 -8.65
CA VAL A 99 -9.09 10.88 -9.86
C VAL A 99 -8.21 10.77 -11.10
N THR A 100 -7.01 11.37 -11.04
CA THR A 100 -6.05 11.40 -12.15
C THR A 100 -5.59 10.00 -12.55
N TYR A 101 -5.30 9.14 -11.57
CA TYR A 101 -4.72 7.81 -11.80
C TYR A 101 -5.71 6.66 -11.57
N LYS A 102 -7.02 6.92 -11.59
CA LYS A 102 -8.08 5.93 -11.30
C LYS A 102 -7.94 4.60 -12.07
N ASP A 103 -7.43 4.66 -13.31
CA ASP A 103 -7.24 3.49 -14.17
C ASP A 103 -6.16 2.52 -13.65
N TYR A 104 -5.23 3.03 -12.83
CA TYR A 104 -4.16 2.27 -12.18
C TYR A 104 -4.55 1.72 -10.80
N ALA A 105 -5.79 1.98 -10.35
CA ALA A 105 -6.30 1.43 -9.10
C ALA A 105 -6.41 -0.09 -9.19
N ILE A 106 -5.94 -0.78 -8.16
CA ILE A 106 -6.10 -2.23 -8.04
C ILE A 106 -7.51 -2.47 -7.50
N HIS A 107 -8.44 -2.71 -8.41
CA HIS A 107 -9.74 -3.26 -8.05
C HIS A 107 -9.50 -4.69 -7.58
N SER A 108 -9.68 -4.89 -6.27
CA SER A 108 -9.79 -6.25 -5.73
C SER A 108 -11.14 -6.76 -6.21
N GLY A 109 -11.15 -7.45 -7.35
CA GLY A 109 -12.35 -8.11 -7.88
C GLY A 109 -12.94 -9.10 -6.88
#